data_AF-A0A6V7NQ30-F1
#
_entry.id   AF-A0A6V7NQ30-F1
#
_cell.length_a   1.000
_cell.length_b   1.000
_cell.length_c   1.000
_cell.angle_alpha   90.00
_cell.angle_beta   90.00
_cell.angle_gamma   90.00
#
_symmetry.space_group_name_H-M   'P 1'
#
loop_
_entity.id
_entity.type
_entity.pdbx_description
1 polymer ?
#
loop_
_entity_poly.entity_id
_entity_poly.type
_entity_poly.pdbx_seq_one_letter_code
_entity_poly.pdbx_strand_id
1 'polypeptide(L)'
;MFPRGADVYIDDINALIPLTDGNIRTALDTGCGVASWGAYLLKRDILTMSFAPRDSHEAQVQFALERGVPAMIGIMASERIPYPARAFDMAHCSRCLIPWNQFDGLYLIEVDRVLRPGGYWILSGPPIRWKKYYQGWERTKEDLKQEQDEIEDLAKRLCWKKVVEKDDLAIWQKPINHVECVQSRKVYKTPHICKSNNPDAAWYKKMETCITPLPEVNSSKEVAGGALAKWPERAFAVPPRISRGSIPGVTAKKFQENNKLWGERVNYYKKLIPPLTRGDTETLST
;
A
#
# COMPACT_ATOMS: atom_id res chain seq x y z
N MET A 1 -17.45 2.93 5.28
CA MET A 1 -18.63 2.93 4.39
C MET A 1 -18.57 4.18 3.53
N PHE A 2 -18.81 4.06 2.21
CA PHE A 2 -18.71 5.15 1.23
C PHE A 2 -20.12 5.65 0.87
N PRO A 3 -20.65 6.73 1.48
CA PRO A 3 -22.06 7.10 1.33
C PRO A 3 -22.44 7.50 -0.09
N ARG A 4 -21.47 8.03 -0.86
CA ARG A 4 -21.63 8.43 -2.26
C ARG A 4 -21.12 7.37 -3.25
N GLY A 5 -20.78 6.17 -2.76
CA GLY A 5 -20.15 5.11 -3.54
C GLY A 5 -18.62 5.18 -3.55
N ALA A 6 -17.97 4.03 -3.80
CA ALA A 6 -16.52 3.91 -3.81
C ALA A 6 -15.86 4.67 -4.97
N ASP A 7 -16.53 4.78 -6.12
CA ASP A 7 -16.02 5.51 -7.30
C ASP A 7 -15.81 6.99 -6.99
N VAL A 8 -16.84 7.64 -6.43
CA VAL A 8 -16.77 9.06 -6.03
C VAL A 8 -15.69 9.29 -4.98
N TYR A 9 -15.55 8.37 -4.02
CA TYR A 9 -14.49 8.44 -3.02
C TYR A 9 -13.08 8.32 -3.64
N ILE A 10 -12.90 7.47 -4.66
CA ILE A 10 -11.64 7.35 -5.42
C ILE A 10 -11.39 8.62 -6.23
N ASP A 11 -12.42 9.24 -6.81
CA ASP A 11 -12.29 10.53 -7.50
C ASP A 11 -11.92 11.66 -6.55
N ASP A 12 -12.47 11.69 -5.34
CA ASP A 12 -12.05 12.62 -4.30
C ASP A 12 -10.55 12.44 -3.98
N ILE A 13 -10.04 11.20 -3.89
CA ILE A 13 -8.61 10.93 -3.72
C ILE A 13 -7.81 11.39 -4.95
N ASN A 14 -8.28 11.08 -6.17
CA ASN A 14 -7.60 11.44 -7.41
C ASN A 14 -7.47 12.96 -7.61
N ALA A 15 -8.38 13.74 -7.03
CA ALA A 15 -8.29 15.20 -7.00
C ALA A 15 -7.18 15.73 -6.05
N LEU A 16 -6.69 14.89 -5.12
CA LEU A 16 -5.68 15.26 -4.11
C LEU A 16 -4.30 14.70 -4.44
N ILE A 17 -4.24 13.50 -5.00
CA ILE A 17 -3.02 12.86 -5.50
C ILE A 17 -3.31 12.18 -6.85
N PRO A 18 -2.39 12.19 -7.82
CA PRO A 18 -2.65 11.64 -9.15
C PRO A 18 -2.72 10.10 -9.08
N LEU A 19 -3.89 9.53 -9.37
CA LEU A 19 -4.09 8.07 -9.49
C LEU A 19 -4.01 7.58 -10.95
N THR A 20 -3.94 8.48 -11.93
CA THR A 20 -4.07 8.16 -13.36
C THR A 20 -2.80 8.42 -14.19
N ASP A 21 -1.73 8.93 -13.57
CA ASP A 21 -0.48 9.29 -14.26
C ASP A 21 0.53 8.13 -14.38
N GLY A 22 0.10 6.91 -14.00
CA GLY A 22 0.88 5.68 -14.01
C GLY A 22 1.89 5.53 -12.88
N ASN A 23 1.99 6.48 -11.94
CA ASN A 23 2.91 6.35 -10.80
C ASN A 23 2.44 5.33 -9.77
N ILE A 24 1.13 5.24 -9.53
CA ILE A 24 0.51 4.27 -8.62
C ILE A 24 -0.02 3.12 -9.45
N ARG A 25 0.46 1.90 -9.18
CA ARG A 25 0.01 0.66 -9.82
C ARG A 25 -0.43 -0.38 -8.81
N THR A 26 0.22 -0.46 -7.65
CA THR A 26 -0.14 -1.42 -6.60
C THR A 26 -0.57 -0.72 -5.31
N ALA A 27 -1.68 -1.16 -4.73
CA ALA A 27 -2.22 -0.64 -3.49
C ALA A 27 -2.45 -1.72 -2.44
N LEU A 28 -2.27 -1.36 -1.17
CA LEU A 28 -2.60 -2.18 0.00
C LEU A 28 -3.86 -1.59 0.66
N ASP A 29 -4.92 -2.37 0.80
CA ASP A 29 -6.16 -1.94 1.48
C ASP A 29 -6.33 -2.69 2.80
N THR A 30 -6.19 -1.98 3.92
CA THR A 30 -6.28 -2.57 5.27
C THR A 30 -7.66 -2.34 5.88
N GLY A 31 -8.29 -3.40 6.39
CA GLY A 31 -9.68 -3.33 6.88
C GLY A 31 -10.68 -3.12 5.75
N CYS A 32 -10.50 -3.86 4.65
CA CYS A 32 -11.17 -3.59 3.37
C CYS A 32 -12.68 -3.87 3.35
N GLY A 33 -13.22 -4.53 4.37
CA GLY A 33 -14.57 -5.07 4.33
C GLY A 33 -14.73 -6.00 3.11
N VAL A 34 -15.75 -5.73 2.30
CA VAL A 34 -15.99 -6.38 1.01
C VAL A 34 -15.11 -5.86 -0.13
N ALA A 35 -13.95 -5.25 0.12
CA ALA A 35 -12.98 -4.82 -0.89
C ALA A 35 -13.54 -3.90 -2.00
N SER A 36 -14.60 -3.11 -1.73
CA SER A 36 -15.21 -2.24 -2.74
C SER A 36 -14.24 -1.20 -3.29
N TRP A 37 -13.35 -0.66 -2.44
CA TRP A 37 -12.34 0.29 -2.87
C TRP A 37 -11.37 -0.35 -3.88
N GLY A 38 -10.82 -1.52 -3.54
CA GLY A 38 -9.96 -2.28 -4.43
C GLY A 38 -10.63 -2.68 -5.75
N ALA A 39 -11.92 -3.04 -5.71
CA ALA A 39 -12.68 -3.39 -6.91
C ALA A 39 -12.82 -2.22 -7.88
N TYR A 40 -13.12 -1.02 -7.39
CA TYR A 40 -13.31 0.16 -8.22
C TYR A 40 -11.98 0.74 -8.74
N LEU A 41 -10.89 0.55 -7.99
CA LEU A 41 -9.54 0.94 -8.44
C LEU A 41 -9.05 0.17 -9.67
N LEU A 42 -9.62 -1.01 -9.97
CA LEU A 42 -9.31 -1.74 -11.21
C LEU A 42 -9.61 -0.90 -12.47
N LYS A 43 -10.65 -0.04 -12.43
CA LYS A 43 -10.97 0.88 -13.53
C LYS A 43 -9.89 1.94 -13.78
N ARG A 44 -8.98 2.14 -12.82
CA ARG A 44 -7.86 3.09 -12.88
C ARG A 44 -6.52 2.38 -13.04
N ASP A 45 -6.55 1.11 -13.47
CA ASP A 45 -5.38 0.25 -13.59
C ASP A 45 -4.56 0.12 -12.29
N ILE A 46 -5.20 0.24 -11.12
CA ILE A 46 -4.55 0.06 -9.82
C ILE A 46 -4.96 -1.30 -9.25
N LEU A 47 -3.97 -2.20 -9.12
CA LEU A 47 -4.17 -3.51 -8.53
C LEU A 47 -4.07 -3.38 -7.02
N THR A 48 -5.17 -3.66 -6.34
CA THR A 48 -5.26 -3.57 -4.89
C THR A 48 -5.24 -4.96 -4.30
N MET A 49 -4.44 -5.13 -3.23
CA MET A 49 -4.54 -6.29 -2.37
C MET A 49 -5.26 -5.90 -1.09
N SER A 50 -6.40 -6.55 -0.83
CA SER A 50 -7.32 -6.17 0.23
C SER A 50 -7.26 -7.12 1.42
N PHE A 51 -7.18 -6.59 2.63
CA PHE A 51 -7.06 -7.33 3.89
C PHE A 51 -8.29 -7.13 4.76
N ALA A 52 -8.91 -8.24 5.15
CA ALA A 52 -9.93 -8.25 6.18
C ALA A 52 -9.65 -9.36 7.21
N PRO A 53 -9.90 -9.09 8.51
CA PRO A 53 -9.94 -10.14 9.52
C PRO A 53 -11.01 -11.17 9.18
N ARG A 54 -10.90 -12.37 9.78
CA ARG A 54 -12.06 -13.25 9.92
C ARG A 54 -12.94 -12.65 11.02
N ASP A 55 -13.88 -11.79 10.63
CA ASP A 55 -14.83 -11.16 11.55
C ASP A 55 -16.16 -11.92 11.58
N SER A 56 -17.11 -11.45 12.39
CA SER A 56 -18.46 -12.00 12.51
C SER A 56 -19.29 -11.90 11.22
N HIS A 57 -18.79 -11.25 10.17
CA HIS A 57 -19.45 -11.16 8.86
C HIS A 57 -19.02 -12.29 7.92
N GLU A 58 -18.23 -13.26 8.40
CA GLU A 58 -17.82 -14.60 7.91
C GLU A 58 -17.36 -14.76 6.44
N ALA A 59 -17.79 -13.93 5.50
CA ALA A 59 -17.61 -14.12 4.06
C ALA A 59 -17.12 -12.87 3.31
N GLN A 60 -16.64 -11.81 3.97
CA GLN A 60 -16.22 -10.57 3.27
C GLN A 60 -15.11 -10.80 2.23
N VAL A 61 -14.07 -11.56 2.61
CA VAL A 61 -12.97 -11.92 1.70
C VAL A 61 -13.45 -12.89 0.62
N GLN A 62 -14.27 -13.88 1.00
CA GLN A 62 -14.86 -14.83 0.04
C GLN A 62 -15.67 -14.10 -1.03
N PHE A 63 -16.56 -13.20 -0.62
CA PHE A 63 -17.37 -12.38 -1.52
C PHE A 63 -16.54 -11.43 -2.41
N ALA A 64 -15.35 -11.01 -1.97
CA ALA A 64 -14.42 -10.26 -2.81
C ALA A 64 -13.77 -11.16 -3.88
N LEU A 65 -13.32 -12.35 -3.48
CA LEU A 65 -12.70 -13.32 -4.37
C LEU A 65 -13.68 -13.83 -5.44
N GLU A 66 -14.93 -14.11 -5.09
CA GLU A 66 -15.97 -14.60 -6.00
C GLU A 66 -16.30 -13.63 -7.14
N ARG A 67 -16.05 -12.33 -6.95
CA ARG A 67 -16.20 -11.31 -8.00
C ARG A 67 -14.86 -10.87 -8.62
N GLY A 68 -13.80 -11.64 -8.43
CA GLY A 68 -12.49 -11.42 -9.04
C GLY A 68 -11.66 -10.28 -8.43
N VAL A 69 -11.97 -9.85 -7.21
CA VAL A 69 -11.22 -8.78 -6.51
C VAL A 69 -10.16 -9.42 -5.62
N PRO A 70 -8.86 -9.06 -5.78
CA PRO A 70 -7.82 -9.61 -4.93
C PRO A 70 -8.02 -9.22 -3.47
N ALA A 71 -8.24 -10.23 -2.64
CA ALA A 71 -8.41 -10.08 -1.21
C ALA A 71 -7.79 -11.29 -0.49
N MET A 72 -7.41 -11.10 0.77
CA MET A 72 -6.98 -12.19 1.61
C MET A 72 -7.45 -12.00 3.05
N ILE A 73 -7.66 -13.14 3.72
CA ILE A 73 -7.87 -13.16 5.16
C ILE A 73 -6.53 -12.81 5.80
N GLY A 74 -6.52 -11.73 6.56
CA GLY A 74 -5.30 -11.30 7.22
C GLY A 74 -5.59 -10.24 8.27
N ILE A 75 -4.82 -10.30 9.35
CA ILE A 75 -4.80 -9.29 10.40
C ILE A 75 -3.38 -8.76 10.54
N MET A 76 -3.26 -7.47 10.81
CA MET A 76 -1.99 -6.92 11.28
C MET A 76 -1.94 -7.14 12.79
N ALA A 77 -1.09 -8.09 13.20
CA ALA A 77 -0.91 -8.47 14.60
C ALA A 77 0.58 -8.46 14.95
N SER A 78 1.17 -9.61 15.26
CA SER A 78 2.59 -9.70 15.66
C SER A 78 3.54 -10.06 14.51
N GLU A 79 3.04 -10.60 13.40
CA GLU A 79 3.83 -11.08 12.26
C GLU A 79 3.71 -10.14 11.07
N ARG A 80 4.80 -9.97 10.31
CA ARG A 80 4.82 -9.17 9.08
C ARG A 80 3.74 -9.64 8.10
N ILE A 81 3.14 -8.70 7.38
CA ILE A 81 2.25 -9.03 6.26
C ILE A 81 3.06 -9.71 5.15
N PRO A 82 2.48 -10.65 4.37
CA PRO A 82 3.20 -11.57 3.49
C PRO A 82 3.67 -10.93 2.17
N TYR A 83 4.25 -9.73 2.24
CA TYR A 83 4.85 -9.03 1.12
C TYR A 83 6.29 -8.62 1.43
N PRO A 84 7.16 -8.61 0.41
CA PRO A 84 8.49 -8.04 0.54
C PRO A 84 8.39 -6.53 0.85
N ALA A 85 9.49 -5.95 1.32
CA ALA A 85 9.53 -4.51 1.52
C ALA A 85 9.30 -3.78 0.19
N ARG A 86 8.74 -2.58 0.21
CA ARG A 86 8.57 -1.74 -1.00
C ARG A 86 7.79 -2.46 -2.13
N ALA A 87 6.69 -3.12 -1.77
CA ALA A 87 5.80 -3.86 -2.67
C ALA A 87 4.60 -3.02 -3.17
N PHE A 88 4.21 -1.97 -2.44
CA PHE A 88 3.04 -1.16 -2.76
C PHE A 88 3.40 0.29 -3.03
N ASP A 89 2.75 0.92 -4.00
CA ASP A 89 2.87 2.35 -4.29
C ASP A 89 1.99 3.19 -3.35
N MET A 90 0.91 2.59 -2.86
CA MET A 90 -0.08 3.22 -2.00
C MET A 90 -0.58 2.25 -0.94
N ALA A 91 -0.91 2.75 0.24
CA ALA A 91 -1.62 2.03 1.29
C ALA A 91 -2.82 2.84 1.75
N HIS A 92 -3.92 2.16 2.08
CA HIS A 92 -5.18 2.78 2.42
C HIS A 92 -5.83 2.10 3.63
N CYS A 93 -6.46 2.92 4.46
CA CYS A 93 -7.40 2.50 5.48
C CYS A 93 -8.59 3.47 5.50
N SER A 94 -9.80 2.93 5.41
CA SER A 94 -11.03 3.67 5.67
C SER A 94 -11.78 3.01 6.83
N ARG A 95 -11.77 3.64 8.01
CA ARG A 95 -12.42 3.13 9.23
C ARG A 95 -12.01 1.69 9.56
N CYS A 96 -10.74 1.36 9.39
CA CYS A 96 -10.23 0.00 9.52
C CYS A 96 -10.07 -0.49 10.98
N LEU A 97 -10.31 0.39 11.96
CA LEU A 97 -10.17 0.09 13.40
C LEU A 97 -8.77 -0.38 13.84
N ILE A 98 -7.76 -0.16 12.99
CA ILE A 98 -6.37 -0.45 13.33
C ILE A 98 -5.86 0.68 14.22
N PRO A 99 -5.37 0.39 15.43
CA PRO A 99 -4.88 1.43 16.34
C PRO A 99 -3.45 1.83 15.94
N TRP A 100 -3.34 2.68 14.93
CA TRP A 100 -2.08 3.06 14.27
C TRP A 100 -1.02 3.65 15.20
N ASN A 101 -1.45 4.31 16.27
CA ASN A 101 -0.62 4.92 17.31
C ASN A 101 -0.19 3.95 18.43
N GLN A 102 -0.84 2.80 18.57
CA GLN A 102 -0.57 1.84 19.65
C GLN A 102 0.63 0.94 19.35
N PHE A 103 1.06 0.20 20.38
CA PHE A 103 2.18 -0.76 20.29
C PHE A 103 3.45 -0.13 19.70
N ASP A 104 3.78 1.09 20.14
CA ASP A 104 4.90 1.89 19.62
C ASP A 104 4.85 2.13 18.10
N GLY A 105 3.64 2.17 17.53
CA GLY A 105 3.43 2.41 16.11
C GLY A 105 3.67 1.20 15.21
N LEU A 106 3.68 -0.02 15.77
CA LEU A 106 4.01 -1.27 15.09
C LEU A 106 3.34 -1.42 13.72
N TYR A 107 2.04 -1.11 13.64
CA TYR A 107 1.25 -1.28 12.41
C TYR A 107 1.61 -0.27 11.33
N LEU A 108 1.83 1.00 11.70
CA LEU A 108 2.24 2.01 10.72
C LEU A 108 3.68 1.77 10.25
N ILE A 109 4.54 1.24 11.12
CA ILE A 109 5.90 0.78 10.77
C ILE A 109 5.85 -0.39 9.78
N GLU A 110 4.90 -1.31 9.93
CA GLU A 110 4.74 -2.39 8.96
C GLU A 110 4.24 -1.88 7.60
N VAL A 111 3.33 -0.91 7.60
CA VAL A 111 2.94 -0.21 6.36
C VAL A 111 4.16 0.49 5.76
N ASP A 112 5.00 1.16 6.56
CA ASP A 112 6.24 1.76 6.08
C ASP A 112 7.15 0.74 5.39
N ARG A 113 7.34 -0.44 5.97
CA ARG A 113 8.17 -1.50 5.37
C ARG A 113 7.72 -1.84 3.95
N VAL A 114 6.42 -2.06 3.75
CA VAL A 114 5.88 -2.53 2.47
C VAL A 114 5.59 -1.41 1.47
N LEU A 115 5.48 -0.16 1.92
CA LEU A 115 5.29 0.99 1.06
C LEU A 115 6.61 1.38 0.37
N ARG A 116 6.52 1.68 -0.93
CA ARG A 116 7.67 2.14 -1.72
C ARG A 116 8.11 3.54 -1.28
N PRO A 117 9.39 3.89 -1.43
CA PRO A 117 9.83 5.27 -1.20
C PRO A 117 9.07 6.24 -2.10
N GLY A 118 8.55 7.32 -1.54
CA GLY A 118 7.64 8.26 -2.23
C GLY A 118 6.18 7.80 -2.32
N GLY A 119 5.85 6.60 -1.84
CA GLY A 119 4.49 6.08 -1.82
C GLY A 119 3.59 6.81 -0.81
N TYR A 120 2.28 6.66 -1.00
CA TYR A 120 1.27 7.36 -0.20
C TYR A 120 0.59 6.44 0.80
N TRP A 121 0.29 6.96 1.97
CA TRP A 121 -0.64 6.35 2.91
C TRP A 121 -1.85 7.25 3.10
N ILE A 122 -3.04 6.68 2.97
CA ILE A 122 -4.32 7.37 3.08
C ILE A 122 -5.07 6.81 4.28
N LEU A 123 -5.44 7.69 5.20
CA LEU A 123 -6.32 7.39 6.32
C LEU A 123 -7.63 8.15 6.16
N SER A 124 -8.73 7.44 6.34
CA SER A 124 -10.09 7.98 6.22
C SER A 124 -11.00 7.51 7.34
N GLY A 125 -11.82 8.43 7.87
CA GLY A 125 -12.64 8.21 9.07
C GLY A 125 -11.86 8.46 10.37
N PRO A 126 -12.33 7.96 11.53
CA PRO A 126 -11.72 8.29 12.82
C PRO A 126 -10.20 8.03 12.82
N PRO A 127 -9.39 8.96 13.34
CA PRO A 127 -9.80 10.22 13.95
C PRO A 127 -9.96 11.40 12.97
N ILE A 128 -9.68 11.24 11.67
CA ILE A 128 -9.72 12.32 10.69
C ILE A 128 -11.10 12.98 10.62
N ARG A 129 -11.14 14.31 10.64
CA ARG A 129 -12.36 15.13 10.65
C ARG A 129 -13.25 14.93 11.88
N TRP A 130 -12.68 14.52 13.01
CA TRP A 130 -13.37 14.37 14.30
C TRP A 130 -14.19 15.58 14.72
N LYS A 131 -13.73 16.81 14.42
CA LYS A 131 -14.44 18.07 14.74
C LYS A 131 -15.89 18.08 14.24
N LYS A 132 -16.18 17.38 13.14
CA LYS A 132 -17.51 17.28 12.55
C LYS A 132 -18.29 16.05 13.02
N TYR A 133 -17.61 14.91 13.25
CA TYR A 133 -18.27 13.61 13.38
C TYR A 133 -18.19 12.94 14.76
N TYR A 134 -17.48 13.53 15.74
CA TYR A 134 -17.25 12.90 17.05
C TYR A 134 -18.53 12.34 17.72
N GLN A 135 -19.65 13.08 17.65
CA GLN A 135 -20.93 12.63 18.21
C GLN A 135 -21.45 11.34 17.57
N GLY A 136 -21.32 11.21 16.25
CA GLY A 136 -21.77 10.03 15.51
C GLY A 136 -20.84 8.82 15.64
N TRP A 137 -19.69 8.99 16.29
CA TRP A 137 -18.77 7.90 16.61
C TRP A 137 -18.80 7.52 18.09
N GLU A 138 -19.68 8.15 18.88
CA GLU A 138 -19.81 7.91 20.32
C GLU A 138 -18.48 8.09 21.07
N ARG A 139 -17.70 9.07 20.63
CA ARG A 139 -16.36 9.39 21.15
C ARG A 139 -16.24 10.86 21.51
N THR A 140 -15.28 11.19 22.36
CA THR A 140 -15.08 12.58 22.81
C THR A 140 -14.33 13.40 21.76
N LYS A 141 -14.12 14.69 22.00
CA LYS A 141 -13.25 15.48 21.10
C LYS A 141 -11.79 15.26 21.45
N GLU A 142 -11.54 15.11 22.75
CA GLU A 142 -10.23 14.99 23.36
C GLU A 142 -9.57 13.67 22.95
N ASP A 143 -10.30 12.55 22.97
CA ASP A 143 -9.76 11.25 22.60
C ASP A 143 -9.41 11.15 21.10
N LEU A 144 -10.26 11.66 20.21
CA LEU A 144 -10.04 11.66 18.77
C LEU A 144 -8.93 12.64 18.39
N LYS A 145 -8.87 13.81 19.04
CA LYS A 145 -7.78 14.74 18.84
C LYS A 145 -6.46 14.11 19.27
N GLN A 146 -6.41 13.49 20.45
CA GLN A 146 -5.22 12.83 20.95
C GLN A 146 -4.76 11.73 19.98
N GLU A 147 -5.68 10.88 19.52
CA GLU A 147 -5.36 9.83 18.55
C GLU A 147 -4.81 10.40 17.23
N GLN A 148 -5.41 11.47 16.70
CA GLN A 148 -4.90 12.13 15.50
C GLN A 148 -3.50 12.71 15.74
N ASP A 149 -3.29 13.42 16.86
CA ASP A 149 -2.00 14.02 17.22
C ASP A 149 -0.89 12.95 17.35
N GLU A 150 -1.20 11.80 17.96
CA GLU A 150 -0.26 10.69 18.14
C GLU A 150 0.09 9.99 16.81
N ILE A 151 -0.89 9.83 15.91
CA ILE A 151 -0.66 9.33 14.54
C ILE A 151 0.23 10.30 13.77
N GLU A 152 -0.03 11.61 13.88
CA GLU A 152 0.75 12.64 13.21
C GLU A 152 2.19 12.72 13.75
N ASP A 153 2.37 12.62 15.06
CA ASP A 153 3.70 12.55 15.68
C ASP A 153 4.45 11.30 15.23
N LEU A 154 3.80 10.13 15.21
CA LEU A 154 4.41 8.90 14.71
C LEU A 154 4.81 9.03 13.24
N ALA A 155 3.93 9.52 12.37
CA ALA A 155 4.24 9.73 10.96
C ALA A 155 5.43 10.68 10.78
N LYS A 156 5.50 11.77 11.57
CA LYS A 156 6.64 12.68 11.60
C LYS A 156 7.92 11.99 12.05
N ARG A 157 7.85 11.13 13.08
CA ARG A 157 8.97 10.30 13.55
C ARG A 157 9.35 9.20 12.55
N LEU A 158 8.48 8.80 11.64
CA LEU A 158 8.82 7.98 10.48
C LEU A 158 9.35 8.79 9.29
N CYS A 159 9.49 10.11 9.47
CA CYS A 159 9.94 11.05 8.44
C CYS A 159 8.96 11.17 7.27
N TRP A 160 7.70 10.81 7.47
CA TRP A 160 6.64 11.00 6.50
C TRP A 160 6.17 12.45 6.52
N LYS A 161 5.77 12.94 5.36
CA LYS A 161 5.20 14.27 5.21
C LYS A 161 3.69 14.16 5.03
N LYS A 162 2.91 14.87 5.85
CA LYS A 162 1.49 15.07 5.56
C LYS A 162 1.37 15.97 4.33
N VAL A 163 0.83 15.44 3.24
CA VAL A 163 0.71 16.17 1.97
C VAL A 163 -0.64 16.86 1.87
N VAL A 164 -1.70 16.22 2.38
CA VAL A 164 -3.06 16.72 2.30
C VAL A 164 -3.86 16.31 3.53
N GLU A 165 -4.70 17.20 4.03
CA GLU A 165 -5.87 16.87 4.84
C GLU A 165 -7.07 17.64 4.28
N LYS A 166 -8.08 16.92 3.81
CA LYS A 166 -9.28 17.51 3.24
C LYS A 166 -10.47 16.61 3.49
N ASP A 167 -11.54 17.20 4.02
CA ASP A 167 -12.75 16.47 4.36
C ASP A 167 -12.42 15.25 5.22
N ASP A 168 -12.81 14.05 4.79
CA ASP A 168 -12.61 12.80 5.54
C ASP A 168 -11.24 12.15 5.26
N LEU A 169 -10.39 12.78 4.45
CA LEU A 169 -9.14 12.23 3.95
C LEU A 169 -7.94 12.93 4.58
N ALA A 170 -7.00 12.14 5.08
CA ALA A 170 -5.64 12.59 5.35
C ALA A 170 -4.64 11.70 4.60
N ILE A 171 -3.68 12.33 3.95
CA ILE A 171 -2.71 11.67 3.08
C ILE A 171 -1.31 12.05 3.52
N TRP A 172 -0.48 11.04 3.74
CA TRP A 172 0.94 11.16 4.02
C TRP A 172 1.76 10.54 2.90
N GLN A 173 2.96 11.06 2.71
CA GLN A 173 3.91 10.53 1.75
C GLN A 173 5.17 10.07 2.49
N LYS A 174 5.55 8.80 2.24
CA LYS A 174 6.81 8.22 2.70
C LYS A 174 7.99 8.90 1.99
N PRO A 175 9.10 9.21 2.67
CA PRO A 175 10.24 9.85 2.01
C PRO A 175 10.83 8.96 0.90
N ILE A 176 11.42 9.59 -0.12
CA ILE A 176 12.02 8.87 -1.24
C ILE A 176 13.34 8.18 -0.88
N ASN A 177 13.97 8.55 0.23
CA ASN A 177 15.17 7.93 0.79
C ASN A 177 15.32 8.30 2.28
N HIS A 178 16.38 7.84 2.94
CA HIS A 178 16.61 8.08 4.38
C HIS A 178 17.59 9.23 4.69
N VAL A 179 18.05 10.03 3.72
CA VAL A 179 19.08 11.05 3.94
C VAL A 179 18.66 12.04 5.04
N GLU A 180 17.47 12.63 4.93
CA GLU A 180 16.92 13.54 5.94
C GLU A 180 16.47 12.78 7.20
N CYS A 181 15.97 11.56 7.03
CA CYS A 181 15.44 10.78 8.14
C CYS A 181 16.53 10.39 9.13
N VAL A 182 17.71 9.99 8.66
CA VAL A 182 18.89 9.71 9.48
C VAL A 182 19.30 10.94 10.28
N GLN A 183 19.28 12.13 9.69
CA GLN A 183 19.59 13.37 10.40
C GLN A 183 18.57 13.65 11.51
N SER A 184 17.28 13.41 11.25
CA SER A 184 16.21 13.57 12.25
C SER A 184 16.40 12.66 13.47
N ARG A 185 17.12 11.54 13.35
CA ARG A 185 17.42 10.63 14.47
C ARG A 185 18.32 11.24 15.56
N LYS A 186 18.97 12.37 15.27
CA LYS A 186 19.65 13.16 16.30
C LYS A 186 18.66 13.67 17.34
N VAL A 187 17.47 14.08 16.89
CA VAL A 187 16.36 14.61 17.69
C VAL A 187 15.43 13.48 18.16
N TYR A 188 14.94 12.67 17.22
CA TYR A 188 14.00 11.59 17.48
C TYR A 188 14.72 10.26 17.71
N LYS A 189 14.79 9.79 18.96
CA LYS A 189 15.48 8.54 19.30
C LYS A 189 14.71 7.29 18.88
N THR A 190 13.38 7.36 18.81
CA THR A 190 12.49 6.24 18.46
C THR A 190 11.46 6.63 17.40
N PRO A 191 11.12 5.75 16.45
CA PRO A 191 11.77 4.46 16.19
C PRO A 191 13.19 4.64 15.61
N HIS A 192 14.11 3.75 15.99
CA HIS A 192 15.45 3.69 15.40
C HIS A 192 15.42 2.94 14.05
N ILE A 193 16.48 2.99 13.26
CA ILE A 193 16.58 2.18 12.03
C ILE A 193 16.95 0.74 12.40
N CYS A 194 16.21 -0.24 11.88
CA CYS A 194 16.45 -1.65 12.17
C CYS A 194 17.85 -2.10 11.74
N LYS A 195 18.43 -3.04 12.50
CA LYS A 195 19.66 -3.76 12.12
C LYS A 195 19.40 -4.98 11.23
N SER A 196 18.12 -5.28 10.94
CA SER A 196 17.69 -6.50 10.25
C SER A 196 18.32 -6.64 8.86
N ASN A 197 18.89 -7.81 8.57
CA ASN A 197 19.63 -8.06 7.32
C ASN A 197 18.73 -8.36 6.11
N ASN A 198 17.44 -8.63 6.32
CA ASN A 198 16.51 -8.94 5.23
C ASN A 198 15.15 -8.23 5.42
N PRO A 199 15.00 -7.04 4.81
CA PRO A 199 13.73 -6.30 4.73
C PRO A 199 12.60 -7.06 4.01
N ASP A 200 12.95 -7.93 3.07
CA ASP A 200 11.99 -8.64 2.21
C ASP A 200 11.45 -9.93 2.85
N ALA A 201 12.10 -10.44 3.89
CA ALA A 201 11.59 -11.57 4.66
C ALA A 201 10.27 -11.18 5.36
N ALA A 202 9.22 -11.94 5.07
CA ALA A 202 7.86 -11.67 5.54
C ALA A 202 7.20 -12.88 6.24
N TRP A 203 7.43 -14.09 5.75
CA TRP A 203 6.84 -15.30 6.33
C TRP A 203 7.42 -15.61 7.71
N TYR A 204 6.53 -15.85 8.69
CA TYR A 204 6.88 -16.23 10.06
C TYR A 204 7.91 -15.31 10.72
N LYS A 205 7.89 -14.02 10.32
CA LYS A 205 8.80 -13.02 10.84
C LYS A 205 8.01 -11.98 11.60
N LYS A 206 8.36 -11.83 12.88
CA LYS A 206 7.77 -10.82 13.76
C LYS A 206 7.95 -9.42 13.21
N MET A 207 6.94 -8.58 13.40
CA MET A 207 7.05 -7.15 13.23
C MET A 207 8.04 -6.57 14.26
N GLU A 208 8.71 -5.48 13.91
CA GLU A 208 9.72 -4.82 14.75
C GLU A 208 9.36 -3.34 14.89
N THR A 209 9.54 -2.74 16.06
CA THR A 209 9.26 -1.32 16.33
C THR A 209 10.39 -0.39 15.88
N CYS A 210 10.96 -0.67 14.70
CA CYS A 210 12.07 0.06 14.10
C CYS A 210 11.81 0.33 12.60
N ILE A 211 12.39 1.40 12.07
CA ILE A 211 12.24 1.77 10.66
C ILE A 211 13.04 0.78 9.81
N THR A 212 12.39 0.14 8.84
CA THR A 212 13.08 -0.76 7.91
C THR A 212 14.07 0.04 7.05
N PRO A 213 15.36 -0.36 6.98
CA PRO A 213 16.34 0.36 6.17
C PRO A 213 15.97 0.35 4.68
N LEU A 214 16.02 1.52 4.05
CA LEU A 214 15.99 1.66 2.60
C LEU A 214 17.41 1.51 2.02
N PRO A 215 17.57 1.07 0.76
CA PRO A 215 18.88 1.04 0.12
C PRO A 215 19.53 2.42 0.12
N GLU A 216 20.84 2.44 0.27
CA GLU A 216 21.63 3.66 0.25
C GLU A 216 21.51 4.40 -1.10
N VAL A 217 21.69 5.70 -1.02
CA VAL A 217 21.59 6.64 -2.15
C VAL A 217 22.77 7.60 -2.11
N ASN A 218 23.18 8.10 -3.27
CA ASN A 218 24.30 9.03 -3.37
C ASN A 218 23.88 10.49 -3.21
N SER A 219 22.58 10.79 -3.29
CA SER A 219 22.05 12.14 -3.13
C SER A 219 20.66 12.16 -2.52
N SER A 220 20.26 13.29 -1.94
CA SER A 220 18.92 13.49 -1.38
C SER A 220 17.80 13.43 -2.42
N LYS A 221 18.11 13.58 -3.71
CA LYS A 221 17.13 13.54 -4.82
C LYS A 221 16.92 12.14 -5.39
N GLU A 222 17.75 11.17 -5.04
CA GLU A 222 17.65 9.81 -5.57
C GLU A 222 16.58 9.00 -4.82
N VAL A 223 15.77 8.24 -5.56
CA VAL A 223 14.81 7.29 -4.98
C VAL A 223 15.54 6.04 -4.51
N ALA A 224 15.40 5.69 -3.23
CA ALA A 224 16.08 4.55 -2.63
C ALA A 224 15.66 3.22 -3.27
N GLY A 225 16.62 2.52 -3.84
CA GLY A 225 16.37 1.32 -4.65
C GLY A 225 16.06 1.57 -6.12
N GLY A 226 16.04 2.82 -6.57
CA GLY A 226 15.84 3.22 -7.95
C GLY A 226 14.38 3.56 -8.28
N ALA A 227 14.21 4.55 -9.17
CA ALA A 227 12.90 4.95 -9.68
C ALA A 227 12.30 3.84 -10.56
N LEU A 228 10.98 3.67 -10.47
CA LEU A 228 10.23 2.74 -11.32
C LEU A 228 9.71 3.47 -12.56
N ALA A 229 9.62 2.73 -13.67
CA ALA A 229 8.85 3.20 -14.82
C ALA A 229 7.38 3.39 -14.44
N LYS A 230 6.69 4.28 -15.15
CA LYS A 230 5.25 4.47 -15.02
C LYS A 230 4.49 3.29 -15.63
N TRP A 231 3.27 3.07 -15.18
CA TRP A 231 2.34 2.15 -15.85
C TRP A 231 1.84 2.79 -17.15
N PRO A 232 1.74 2.03 -18.27
CA PRO A 232 1.89 0.57 -18.40
C PRO A 232 3.31 0.05 -18.66
N GLU A 233 4.28 0.92 -18.96
CA GLU A 233 5.66 0.51 -19.33
C GLU A 233 6.34 -0.34 -18.24
N ARG A 234 6.00 -0.07 -16.97
CA ARG A 234 6.45 -0.82 -15.79
C ARG A 234 6.27 -2.33 -15.91
N ALA A 235 5.25 -2.80 -16.62
CA ALA A 235 4.98 -4.24 -16.79
C ALA A 235 6.16 -4.97 -17.46
N PHE A 236 6.91 -4.28 -18.32
CA PHE A 236 7.97 -4.88 -19.13
C PHE A 236 9.35 -4.28 -18.88
N ALA A 237 9.42 -3.18 -18.14
CA ALA A 237 10.68 -2.56 -17.74
C ALA A 237 11.44 -3.45 -16.74
N VAL A 238 12.76 -3.55 -16.91
CA VAL A 238 13.63 -4.26 -15.95
C VAL A 238 13.56 -3.54 -14.59
N PRO A 239 13.08 -4.19 -13.51
CA PRO A 239 12.99 -3.56 -12.20
C PRO A 239 14.38 -3.17 -11.67
N PRO A 240 14.50 -2.03 -10.96
CA PRO A 240 15.75 -1.60 -10.34
C PRO A 240 16.40 -2.64 -9.40
N ARG A 241 15.60 -3.46 -8.72
CA ARG A 241 16.09 -4.56 -7.87
C ARG A 241 16.87 -5.62 -8.69
N ILE A 242 16.51 -5.85 -9.94
CA ILE A 242 17.22 -6.75 -10.85
C ILE A 242 18.46 -6.05 -11.42
N SER A 243 18.34 -4.81 -11.90
CA SER A 243 19.48 -4.10 -12.50
C SER A 243 20.60 -3.80 -11.49
N ARG A 244 20.27 -3.63 -10.21
CA ARG A 244 21.22 -3.47 -9.09
C ARG A 244 21.79 -4.80 -8.56
N GLY A 245 21.39 -5.94 -9.13
CA GLY A 245 21.88 -7.26 -8.70
C GLY A 245 21.42 -7.69 -7.31
N SER A 246 20.34 -7.09 -6.77
CA SER A 246 19.84 -7.40 -5.42
C SER A 246 19.11 -8.74 -5.34
N ILE A 247 18.82 -9.39 -6.48
CA ILE A 247 18.13 -10.67 -6.56
C ILE A 247 19.11 -11.72 -7.12
N PRO A 248 19.62 -12.63 -6.28
CA PRO A 248 20.53 -13.69 -6.72
C PRO A 248 19.94 -14.53 -7.86
N GLY A 249 20.74 -14.79 -8.88
CA GLY A 249 20.36 -15.66 -10.00
C GLY A 249 19.50 -15.01 -11.10
N VAL A 250 19.01 -13.80 -10.90
CA VAL A 250 18.16 -13.07 -11.86
C VAL A 250 18.92 -11.88 -12.45
N THR A 251 19.04 -11.82 -13.76
CA THR A 251 19.73 -10.73 -14.48
C THR A 251 18.76 -9.98 -15.39
N ALA A 252 19.13 -8.76 -15.80
CA ALA A 252 18.34 -7.98 -16.76
C ALA A 252 18.12 -8.75 -18.07
N LYS A 253 19.16 -9.44 -18.57
CA LYS A 253 19.08 -10.30 -19.76
C LYS A 253 18.06 -11.42 -19.59
N LYS A 254 18.14 -12.20 -18.49
CA LYS A 254 17.17 -13.27 -18.21
C LYS A 254 15.73 -12.73 -18.13
N PHE A 255 15.54 -11.57 -17.50
CA PHE A 255 14.22 -10.93 -17.41
C PHE A 255 13.67 -10.57 -18.79
N GLN A 256 14.48 -9.96 -19.66
CA GLN A 256 14.08 -9.60 -21.02
C GLN A 256 13.76 -10.84 -21.88
N GLU A 257 14.57 -11.89 -21.80
CA GLU A 257 14.32 -13.17 -22.47
C GLU A 257 12.99 -13.79 -21.99
N ASN A 258 12.71 -13.74 -20.68
CA ASN A 258 11.43 -14.20 -20.13
C ASN A 258 10.25 -13.36 -20.63
N ASN A 259 10.38 -12.04 -20.68
CA ASN A 259 9.30 -11.18 -21.22
C ASN A 259 8.98 -11.51 -22.67
N LYS A 260 10.00 -11.76 -23.51
CA LYS A 260 9.79 -12.19 -24.90
C LYS A 260 9.06 -13.53 -24.96
N LEU A 261 9.52 -14.53 -24.20
CA LEU A 261 8.90 -15.85 -24.13
C LEU A 261 7.43 -15.79 -23.67
N TRP A 262 7.13 -15.01 -22.64
CA TRP A 262 5.76 -14.84 -22.15
C TRP A 262 4.88 -14.11 -23.15
N GLY A 263 5.41 -13.10 -23.85
CA GLY A 263 4.70 -12.45 -24.95
C GLY A 263 4.29 -13.43 -26.06
N GLU A 264 5.23 -14.29 -26.48
CA GLU A 264 4.97 -15.34 -27.47
C GLU A 264 3.89 -16.34 -26.99
N ARG A 265 3.97 -16.79 -25.74
CA ARG A 265 3.00 -17.72 -25.14
C ARG A 265 1.60 -17.10 -25.02
N VAL A 266 1.50 -15.88 -24.52
CA VAL A 266 0.22 -15.18 -24.39
C VAL A 266 -0.42 -15.00 -25.77
N ASN A 267 0.36 -14.62 -26.79
CA ASN A 267 -0.13 -14.49 -28.16
C ASN A 267 -0.61 -15.82 -28.74
N TYR A 268 0.06 -16.94 -28.41
CA TYR A 268 -0.39 -18.28 -28.79
C TYR A 268 -1.72 -18.65 -28.13
N TYR A 269 -1.84 -18.49 -26.80
CA TYR A 269 -3.08 -18.82 -26.08
C TYR A 269 -4.27 -17.95 -26.49
N LYS A 270 -4.04 -16.67 -26.81
CA LYS A 270 -5.10 -15.80 -27.34
C LYS A 270 -5.70 -16.30 -28.66
N LYS A 271 -4.93 -17.02 -29.49
CA LYS A 271 -5.43 -17.65 -30.72
C LYS A 271 -6.25 -18.91 -30.42
N LEU A 272 -5.86 -19.69 -29.41
CA LEU A 272 -6.53 -20.93 -29.04
C LEU A 272 -7.80 -20.73 -28.22
N ILE A 273 -7.85 -19.66 -27.42
CA ILE A 273 -8.98 -19.35 -26.54
C ILE A 273 -9.46 -17.93 -26.86
N PRO A 274 -10.19 -17.74 -27.97
CA PRO A 274 -10.70 -16.42 -28.37
C PRO A 274 -11.47 -15.66 -27.29
N PRO A 275 -12.26 -16.30 -26.39
CA PRO A 275 -12.92 -15.58 -25.29
C PRO A 275 -11.99 -14.80 -24.36
N LEU A 276 -10.73 -15.24 -24.17
CA LEU A 276 -9.73 -14.51 -23.36
C LEU A 276 -9.40 -13.12 -23.93
N THR A 277 -9.72 -12.87 -25.20
CA THR A 277 -9.46 -11.57 -25.84
C THR A 277 -10.60 -10.56 -25.67
N ARG A 278 -11.81 -11.02 -25.33
CA ARG A 278 -13.00 -10.16 -25.29
C ARG A 278 -13.30 -9.62 -23.90
N GLY A 279 -12.73 -10.20 -22.85
CA GLY A 279 -13.07 -9.84 -21.47
C GLY A 279 -14.46 -10.30 -21.03
N ASP A 280 -15.15 -11.06 -21.88
CA ASP A 280 -16.41 -11.71 -21.58
C ASP A 280 -16.11 -12.95 -20.72
N THR A 281 -15.89 -12.75 -19.42
CA THR A 281 -16.30 -13.79 -18.48
C THR A 281 -17.81 -13.76 -18.50
N GLU A 282 -18.42 -14.61 -19.33
CA GLU A 282 -19.84 -14.93 -19.22
C GLU A 282 -20.16 -15.11 -17.74
N THR A 283 -21.07 -14.28 -17.24
CA THR A 283 -21.83 -14.58 -16.05
C THR A 283 -22.33 -16.00 -16.20
N LEU A 284 -21.80 -16.93 -15.40
CA LEU A 284 -22.43 -18.22 -15.17
C LEU A 284 -23.78 -17.92 -14.52
N SER A 285 -24.78 -17.66 -15.35
CA SER A 285 -26.18 -17.65 -14.98
C SER A 285 -26.59 -19.10 -14.74
N THR A 286 -26.64 -19.47 -13.46
CA THR A 286 -27.49 -20.54 -12.95
C THR A 286 -28.47 -19.92 -11.97
#